data_AF-A0A5N4DEG7-F1
#
_entry.id   AF-A0A5N4DEG7-F1
#
_cell.length_a   1.000
_cell.length_b   1.000
_cell.length_c   1.000
_cell.angle_alpha   90.00
_cell.angle_beta   90.00
_cell.angle_gamma   90.00
#
_symmetry.space_group_name_H-M   'P 1'
#
loop_
_entity.id
_entity.type
_entity.pdbx_description
1 polymer ?
#
loop_
_entity_poly.entity_id
_entity_poly.type
_entity_poly.pdbx_seq_one_letter_code
_entity_poly.pdbx_strand_id
1 'polypeptide(L)'
;MAAACSLKAALQVAKVLETIMSCCLGPEGRQVLCTKPTGEVLLSRDGGRLLKALHLEHPLARYLRRTPSPLERPDDGGMCFQSSQKNGRWC
;
A
#
# COMPACT_ATOMS: atom_id res chain seq x y z
N MET A 1 -12.44 -19.31 15.73
CA MET A 1 -11.57 -20.35 15.16
C MET A 1 -10.28 -19.70 14.69
N ALA A 2 -9.16 -19.93 15.39
CA ALA A 2 -7.85 -19.47 14.92
C ALA A 2 -7.42 -20.40 13.78
N ALA A 3 -7.43 -19.89 12.55
CA ALA A 3 -6.92 -20.65 11.41
C ALA A 3 -5.44 -20.97 11.67
N ALA A 4 -5.07 -22.24 11.63
CA ALA A 4 -3.68 -22.67 11.57
C ALA A 4 -3.11 -22.17 10.25
N CYS A 5 -2.62 -20.93 10.25
CA CYS A 5 -2.00 -20.32 9.10
C CYS A 5 -0.68 -21.04 8.88
N SER A 6 -0.57 -21.85 7.82
CA SER A 6 0.71 -22.48 7.50
C SER A 6 1.72 -21.36 7.23
N LEU A 7 2.87 -21.40 7.91
CA LEU A 7 3.93 -20.40 7.76
C LEU A 7 4.32 -20.22 6.28
N LYS A 8 4.30 -21.31 5.51
CA LYS A 8 4.57 -21.32 4.07
C LYS A 8 3.53 -20.53 3.26
N ALA A 9 2.24 -20.62 3.60
CA ALA A 9 1.20 -19.81 2.94
C ALA A 9 1.33 -18.34 3.33
N ALA A 10 1.58 -18.06 4.61
CA ALA A 10 1.81 -16.71 5.11
C ALA A 10 3.00 -16.03 4.39
N LEU A 11 4.12 -16.74 4.22
CA LEU A 11 5.30 -16.27 3.49
C LEU A 11 5.00 -16.00 2.01
N GLN A 12 4.24 -16.87 1.35
CA GLN A 12 3.87 -16.64 -0.05
C GLN A 12 2.99 -15.40 -0.21
N VAL A 13 2.00 -15.24 0.65
CA VAL A 13 1.13 -14.05 0.66
C VAL A 13 1.96 -12.79 0.92
N ALA A 14 2.88 -12.83 1.89
CA ALA A 14 3.77 -11.71 2.18
C ALA A 14 4.63 -11.33 0.96
N LYS A 15 5.23 -12.31 0.26
CA LYS A 15 6.05 -12.06 -0.94
C LYS A 15 5.25 -11.44 -2.09
N VAL A 16 4.02 -11.90 -2.30
CA VAL A 16 3.15 -11.34 -3.35
C VAL A 16 2.80 -9.89 -3.01
N LEU A 17 2.45 -9.61 -1.75
CA LEU A 17 2.14 -8.25 -1.31
C LEU A 17 3.37 -7.34 -1.37
N GLU A 18 4.54 -7.83 -0.96
CA GLU A 18 5.81 -7.12 -1.11
C GLU A 18 6.07 -6.74 -2.57
N THR A 19 5.90 -7.66 -3.51
CA THR A 19 6.12 -7.40 -4.95
C THR A 19 5.20 -6.30 -5.50
N ILE A 20 3.95 -6.26 -5.03
CA ILE A 20 3.00 -5.21 -5.42
C ILE A 20 3.43 -3.87 -4.81
N MET A 21 3.81 -3.89 -3.52
CA MET A 21 4.16 -2.68 -2.78
C MET A 21 5.53 -2.12 -3.15
N SER A 22 6.49 -2.95 -3.56
CA SER A 22 7.85 -2.51 -3.92
C SER A 22 7.83 -1.51 -5.08
N CYS A 23 6.83 -1.61 -5.97
CA CYS A 23 6.61 -0.64 -7.04
C CYS A 23 6.27 0.76 -6.52
N CYS A 24 5.78 0.90 -5.29
CA CYS A 24 5.27 2.16 -4.73
C CYS A 24 6.30 2.88 -3.84
N LEU A 25 7.43 2.24 -3.52
CA LEU A 25 8.38 2.76 -2.53
C LEU A 25 9.41 3.71 -3.16
N GLY A 26 9.76 4.77 -2.43
CA GLY A 26 10.80 5.73 -2.82
C GLY A 26 10.32 6.82 -3.80
N PRO A 27 11.20 7.78 -4.13
CA PRO A 27 10.86 8.92 -5.00
C PRO A 27 10.55 8.49 -6.44
N GLU A 28 11.20 7.42 -6.92
CA GLU A 28 10.94 6.80 -8.22
C GLU A 28 9.80 5.78 -8.16
N GLY A 29 9.10 5.67 -7.02
CA GLY A 29 7.94 4.81 -6.85
C GLY A 29 6.90 5.13 -7.92
N ARG A 30 6.39 4.09 -8.58
CA ARG A 30 5.44 4.20 -9.68
C ARG A 30 4.01 4.31 -9.14
N GLN A 31 3.16 4.99 -9.89
CA GLN A 31 1.71 4.89 -9.64
C GLN A 31 1.23 3.50 -10.07
N VAL A 32 0.42 2.89 -9.23
CA VAL A 32 -0.19 1.59 -9.48
C VAL A 32 -1.68 1.78 -9.73
N LEU A 33 -2.14 1.18 -10.82
CA LEU A 33 -3.55 1.09 -11.17
C LEU A 33 -4.12 -0.20 -10.54
N CYS A 34 -5.13 -0.06 -9.70
CA CYS A 34 -5.82 -1.15 -9.05
C CYS A 34 -7.31 -1.10 -9.41
N THR A 35 -7.81 -2.15 -10.05
CA THR A 35 -9.23 -2.31 -10.32
C THR A 35 -9.86 -3.09 -9.18
N LYS A 36 -10.85 -2.48 -8.51
CA LYS A 36 -11.63 -3.13 -7.46
C LYS A 36 -12.61 -4.13 -8.09
N PRO A 37 -13.04 -5.15 -7.33
CA PRO A 37 -14.07 -6.08 -7.80
C PRO A 37 -15.43 -5.41 -8.09
N THR A 38 -15.64 -4.17 -7.61
CA THR A 38 -16.82 -3.35 -7.92
C THR A 38 -16.78 -2.72 -9.32
N GLY A 39 -15.66 -2.81 -10.03
CA GLY A 39 -15.43 -2.11 -11.30
C GLY A 39 -14.83 -0.71 -11.15
N GLU A 40 -14.67 -0.20 -9.92
CA GLU A 40 -13.96 1.04 -9.66
C GLU A 40 -12.46 0.89 -9.93
N VAL A 41 -11.84 1.95 -10.44
CA VAL A 41 -10.40 2.00 -10.71
C VAL A 41 -9.75 3.00 -9.77
N LEU A 42 -8.74 2.55 -9.02
CA LEU A 42 -7.92 3.35 -8.12
C LEU A 42 -6.53 3.50 -8.72
N LEU A 43 -6.08 4.75 -8.91
CA LEU A 43 -4.70 5.06 -9.26
C LEU A 43 -4.01 5.69 -8.04
N SER A 44 -2.98 5.05 -7.52
CA SER A 44 -2.29 5.55 -6.32
C SER A 44 -0.82 5.17 -6.25
N ARG A 45 -0.03 6.02 -5.60
CA ARG A 45 1.34 5.73 -5.14
C ARG A 45 1.37 5.27 -3.68
N ASP A 46 0.26 5.38 -2.95
CA ASP A 46 0.17 4.99 -1.54
C ASP A 46 -0.17 3.50 -1.43
N GLY A 47 0.82 2.71 -1.02
CA GLY A 47 0.67 1.27 -0.77
C GLY A 47 -0.43 0.95 0.24
N GLY A 48 -0.68 1.81 1.23
CA GLY A 48 -1.76 1.62 2.21
C GLY A 48 -3.14 1.71 1.56
N ARG A 49 -3.36 2.68 0.68
CA ARG A 49 -4.61 2.79 -0.11
C ARG A 49 -4.78 1.62 -1.07
N LEU A 50 -3.70 1.15 -1.70
CA LEU A 50 -3.74 -0.02 -2.60
C LEU A 50 -4.09 -1.31 -1.84
N LEU A 51 -3.48 -1.56 -0.68
CA LEU A 51 -3.84 -2.69 0.19
C LEU A 51 -5.29 -2.64 0.67
N LYS A 52 -5.83 -1.45 0.90
CA LYS A 52 -7.25 -1.26 1.27
C LYS A 52 -8.20 -1.54 0.10
N ALA A 53 -7.79 -1.28 -1.13
CA ALA A 53 -8.57 -1.57 -2.34
C ALA A 53 -8.56 -3.04 -2.73
N LEU A 54 -7.51 -3.79 -2.38
CA LEU A 54 -7.41 -5.22 -2.59
C LEU A 54 -8.34 -6.00 -1.65
N HIS A 55 -9.09 -6.96 -2.20
CA HIS A 55 -9.91 -7.88 -1.41
C HIS A 55 -9.01 -8.99 -0.82
N LEU A 56 -8.58 -8.80 0.43
CA LEU A 56 -7.64 -9.69 1.11
C LEU A 56 -8.38 -10.57 2.14
N GLU A 57 -8.57 -11.85 1.84
CA GLU A 57 -9.20 -12.83 2.74
C GLU A 57 -8.21 -13.43 3.76
N HIS A 58 -6.93 -13.51 3.38
CA HIS A 58 -5.92 -14.15 4.20
C HIS A 58 -5.64 -13.37 5.51
N PRO A 59 -5.56 -14.01 6.70
CA PRO A 59 -5.41 -13.31 7.99
C PRO A 59 -4.23 -12.34 8.06
N LEU A 60 -3.07 -12.75 7.52
CA LEU A 60 -1.88 -11.90 7.43
C LEU A 60 -2.11 -10.66 6.56
N ALA A 61 -2.77 -10.84 5.42
CA ALA A 61 -3.04 -9.76 4.49
C ALA A 61 -4.04 -8.75 5.09
N ARG A 62 -5.01 -9.25 5.88
CA ARG A 62 -5.94 -8.42 6.65
C ARG A 62 -5.23 -7.61 7.75
N TYR A 63 -4.19 -8.18 8.37
CA TYR A 63 -3.34 -7.48 9.33
C TYR A 63 -2.55 -6.35 8.64
N LEU A 64 -1.87 -6.65 7.52
CA LEU A 64 -1.13 -5.65 6.73
C LEU A 64 -2.01 -4.53 6.18
N ARG A 65 -3.28 -4.81 5.87
CA ARG A 65 -4.24 -3.75 5.48
C ARG A 65 -4.55 -2.78 6.63
N ARG A 66 -4.50 -3.23 7.88
CA ARG A 66 -4.78 -2.40 9.07
C ARG A 66 -3.59 -1.56 9.50
N THR A 67 -2.38 -1.90 9.09
CA THR A 67 -1.21 -1.10 9.46
C THR A 67 -1.31 0.26 8.77
N PRO A 68 -1.25 1.36 9.53
CA PRO A 68 -1.33 2.70 8.95
C PRO A 68 -0.14 2.93 8.02
N SER A 69 -0.38 3.53 6.86
CA SER A 69 0.74 3.93 5.99
C SER A 69 1.34 5.25 6.50
N PRO A 70 2.68 5.43 6.46
CA PRO A 70 3.32 6.69 6.89
C PRO A 70 2.87 7.92 6.09
N LEU A 71 2.18 7.71 4.96
CA LEU A 71 1.70 8.75 4.06
C LEU A 71 0.24 9.17 4.32
N GLU A 72 -0.41 8.63 5.35
CA GLU A 72 -1.73 9.11 5.82
C GLU A 72 -1.58 10.49 6.47
N ARG A 73 -1.27 11.50 5.66
CA ARG A 73 -1.59 12.87 5.99
C ARG A 73 -3.11 13.01 5.92
N PRO A 74 -3.78 13.54 6.96
CA PRO A 74 -5.20 13.84 6.90
C PRO A 74 -5.46 14.74 5.69
N ASP A 75 -6.65 14.65 5.11
CA ASP A 75 -7.06 15.49 3.98
C ASP A 75 -7.26 16.94 4.43
N ASP A 76 -6.18 17.60 4.84
CA ASP A 76 -6.19 19.04 4.99
C ASP A 76 -6.24 19.62 3.58
N GLY A 77 -7.41 20.19 3.27
CA GLY A 77 -7.71 20.87 2.04
C GLY A 77 -6.57 21.80 1.63
N GLY A 78 -5.96 21.46 0.51
CA GLY A 78 -5.10 22.34 -0.28
C GLY A 78 -3.81 22.78 0.39
N MET A 79 -2.74 22.00 0.23
CA MET A 79 -1.42 22.53 -0.14
C MET A 79 -0.67 21.49 -0.98
N CYS A 80 -0.47 21.81 -2.26
CA CYS A 80 0.47 21.09 -3.11
C CYS A 80 1.85 21.16 -2.45
N PHE A 81 2.31 20.04 -1.88
CA PHE A 81 3.71 19.82 -1.56
C PHE A 81 4.48 19.82 -2.89
N GLN A 82 4.88 21.01 -3.35
CA GLN A 82 6.01 21.12 -4.25
C GLN A 82 7.21 20.59 -3.47
N SER A 83 7.69 19.41 -3.88
CA SER A 83 8.98 18.89 -3.46
C SER A 83 10.06 19.87 -3.93
N SER A 84 10.34 20.89 -3.13
CA SER A 84 11.52 21.72 -3.31
C SER A 84 12.72 20.87 -2.89
N GLN A 85 13.40 20.34 -3.88
CA GLN A 85 14.64 19.60 -3.70
C GLN A 85 15.70 20.57 -3.17
N LYS A 86 15.89 20.61 -1.84
CA LYS A 86 17.07 21.23 -1.22
C LYS A 86 17.95 20.14 -0.62
N ASN A 87 19.14 20.00 -1.19
CA ASN A 87 20.29 19.26 -0.64
C ASN A 87 20.07 17.75 -0.39
N GLY A 88 19.36 17.06 -1.30
CA GLY A 88 19.42 15.59 -1.40
C GLY A 88 18.91 14.83 -0.17
N ARG A 89 18.15 15.46 0.71
CA ARG A 89 17.60 14.84 1.91
C ARG A 89 16.09 15.08 1.92
N TRP A 90 15.33 14.01 1.81
CA TRP A 90 13.87 14.05 1.84
C TRP A 90 13.45 14.21 3.30
N CYS A 91 12.85 15.35 3.64
CA CYS A 91 12.13 15.56 4.90
C CYS A 91 10.66 15.16 4.73
#